data_AF-A0A9D8J3B1-F1
#
_entry.id   AF-A0A9D8J3B1-F1
#
_cell.length_a   1.000
_cell.length_b   1.000
_cell.length_c   1.000
_cell.angle_alpha   90.00
_cell.angle_beta   90.00
_cell.angle_gamma   90.00
#
_symmetry.space_group_name_H-M   'P 1'
#
loop_
_entity.id
_entity.type
_entity.pdbx_description
1 polymer ?
#
loop_
_entity_poly.entity_id
_entity_poly.type
_entity_poly.pdbx_seq_one_letter_code
_entity_poly.pdbx_strand_id
1 'polypeptide(L)'
;MTAAAKESGGRAEMPAGDAVPYPLWDYLERLGVRDETLRESLARECLVQARRAMGDGAEEQLVARALEEVQRRLDRALAKGLGLNPIRDAARIAGLRAALLMCTHGISADFLFHGLEAEGGTDQIARLVACLPRATPPEAQLAMPPQALEFLFFKSA
;
A
#
# COMPACT_ATOMS: atom_id res chain seq x y z
N MET A 1 18.91 -16.41 -50.25
CA MET A 1 18.68 -15.02 -50.70
C MET A 1 17.32 -14.60 -50.15
N THR A 2 17.26 -14.09 -48.92
CA THR A 2 17.28 -12.67 -48.50
C THR A 2 15.98 -11.90 -48.77
N ALA A 3 15.54 -11.21 -47.70
CA ALA A 3 14.54 -10.12 -47.62
C ALA A 3 13.05 -10.52 -47.62
N ALA A 4 12.16 -9.97 -46.79
CA ALA A 4 12.29 -8.94 -45.76
C ALA A 4 11.04 -8.96 -44.85
N ALA A 5 11.25 -8.59 -43.59
CA ALA A 5 10.23 -8.23 -42.64
C ALA A 5 9.36 -7.06 -43.15
N LYS A 6 8.08 -7.07 -42.79
CA LYS A 6 7.27 -5.86 -42.73
C LYS A 6 6.35 -5.93 -41.52
N GLU A 7 6.88 -5.46 -40.41
CA GLU A 7 6.11 -4.92 -39.30
C GLU A 7 5.32 -3.71 -39.80
N SER A 8 3.99 -3.76 -39.72
CA SER A 8 3.15 -2.56 -39.77
C SER A 8 1.76 -2.90 -39.26
N GLY A 9 1.61 -2.94 -37.94
CA GLY A 9 0.32 -2.94 -37.26
C GLY A 9 0.38 -1.84 -36.20
N GLY A 10 0.05 -0.62 -36.62
CA GLY A 10 0.22 0.60 -35.85
C GLY A 10 -0.41 0.48 -34.46
N ARG A 11 0.44 0.58 -33.43
CA ARG A 11 0.00 1.06 -32.12
C ARG A 11 -0.45 2.49 -32.35
N ALA A 12 -1.76 2.71 -32.20
CA ALA A 12 -2.31 4.05 -32.05
C ALA A 12 -1.49 4.75 -30.95
N GLU A 13 -0.77 5.80 -31.34
CA GLU A 13 -0.13 6.71 -30.41
C GLU A 13 -1.25 7.31 -29.54
N MET A 14 -1.33 6.82 -28.30
CA MET A 14 -2.16 7.44 -27.28
C MET A 14 -1.54 8.80 -26.90
N PRO A 15 -2.35 9.84 -26.70
CA PRO A 15 -1.85 11.18 -26.41
C PRO A 15 -0.98 11.18 -25.14
N ALA A 16 0.15 11.86 -25.20
CA ALA A 16 1.24 11.88 -24.22
C ALA A 16 0.92 12.56 -22.86
N GLY A 17 -0.35 12.60 -22.43
CA GLY A 17 -0.78 13.28 -21.19
C GLY A 17 -1.62 12.43 -20.22
N ASP A 18 -2.07 11.24 -20.64
CA ASP A 18 -3.05 10.41 -19.90
C ASP A 18 -2.54 9.01 -19.50
N ALA A 19 -1.27 8.70 -19.77
CA ALA A 19 -0.69 7.43 -19.36
C ALA A 19 -0.50 7.40 -17.84
N VAL A 20 -1.03 6.37 -17.18
CA VAL A 20 -0.81 6.14 -15.75
C VAL A 20 0.69 5.89 -15.51
N PRO A 21 1.36 6.63 -14.61
CA PRO A 21 2.77 6.41 -14.31
C PRO A 21 3.01 4.99 -13.81
N TYR A 22 4.04 4.32 -14.35
CA TYR A 22 4.39 2.95 -13.98
C TYR A 22 4.55 2.72 -12.47
N PRO A 23 5.19 3.61 -11.68
CA PRO A 23 5.30 3.40 -10.23
C PRO A 23 3.95 3.38 -9.51
N LEU A 24 2.96 4.16 -9.99
CA LEU A 24 1.61 4.16 -9.44
C LEU A 24 0.89 2.86 -9.78
N TRP A 25 1.03 2.40 -11.02
CA TRP A 25 0.46 1.14 -11.49
C TRP A 25 1.01 -0.07 -10.74
N ASP A 26 2.35 -0.18 -10.64
CA ASP A 26 3.05 -1.25 -9.90
C ASP A 26 2.65 -1.25 -8.42
N TYR A 27 2.48 -0.08 -7.81
CA TYR A 27 2.02 0.00 -6.42
C TYR A 27 0.60 -0.57 -6.23
N LEU A 28 -0.34 -0.23 -7.12
CA LEU A 28 -1.71 -0.75 -7.07
C LEU A 28 -1.76 -2.26 -7.32
N GLU A 29 -0.91 -2.74 -8.23
CA GLU A 29 -0.76 -4.17 -8.48
C GLU A 29 -0.24 -4.91 -7.23
N ARG A 30 0.79 -4.37 -6.56
CA ARG A 30 1.33 -4.93 -5.31
C ARG A 30 0.35 -4.90 -4.16
N LEU A 31 -0.53 -3.90 -4.12
CA LEU A 31 -1.65 -3.87 -3.17
C LEU A 31 -2.69 -4.96 -3.44
N GLY A 32 -2.63 -5.63 -4.59
CA GLY A 32 -3.57 -6.67 -4.97
C GLY A 32 -4.85 -6.14 -5.58
N VAL A 33 -4.85 -4.94 -6.17
CA VAL A 33 -5.98 -4.45 -6.99
C VAL A 33 -5.92 -5.18 -8.33
N ARG A 34 -6.73 -6.21 -8.54
CA ARG A 34 -6.63 -7.14 -9.69
C ARG A 34 -7.53 -6.75 -10.85
N ASP A 35 -8.64 -6.08 -10.58
CA ASP A 35 -9.51 -5.54 -11.62
C ASP A 35 -8.79 -4.40 -12.34
N GLU A 36 -8.49 -4.60 -13.63
CA GLU A 36 -7.75 -3.64 -14.47
C GLU A 36 -8.53 -2.33 -14.64
N THR A 37 -9.86 -2.40 -14.76
CA THR A 37 -10.72 -1.23 -14.92
C THR A 37 -10.78 -0.40 -13.63
N LEU A 38 -10.87 -1.09 -12.49
CA LEU A 38 -10.77 -0.46 -11.17
C LEU A 38 -9.38 0.17 -10.98
N ARG A 39 -8.32 -0.56 -11.32
CA ARG A 39 -6.95 -0.08 -11.17
C ARG A 39 -6.71 1.19 -12.00
N GLU A 40 -7.14 1.19 -13.25
CA GLU A 40 -6.98 2.33 -14.15
C GLU A 40 -7.78 3.55 -13.67
N SER A 41 -9.07 3.36 -13.35
CA SER A 41 -9.93 4.44 -12.84
C SER A 41 -9.38 5.03 -11.54
N LEU A 42 -8.97 4.19 -10.60
CA LEU A 42 -8.42 4.63 -9.31
C LEU A 42 -7.10 5.38 -9.50
N ALA A 43 -6.21 4.90 -10.37
CA ALA A 43 -4.96 5.58 -10.68
C ALA A 43 -5.21 6.97 -11.28
N ARG A 44 -6.12 7.08 -12.25
CA ARG A 44 -6.52 8.36 -12.87
C ARG A 44 -7.10 9.33 -11.84
N GLU A 45 -8.00 8.87 -10.98
CA GLU A 45 -8.60 9.71 -9.93
C GLU A 45 -7.56 10.22 -8.93
N CYS A 46 -6.63 9.37 -8.51
CA CYS A 46 -5.54 9.76 -7.61
C CYS A 46 -4.61 10.77 -8.25
N LEU A 47 -4.30 10.65 -9.55
CA LEU A 47 -3.53 11.65 -10.29
C LEU A 47 -4.26 12.98 -10.40
N VAL A 48 -5.57 12.96 -10.70
CA VAL A 48 -6.38 14.20 -10.76
C VAL A 48 -6.41 14.89 -9.41
N GLN A 49 -6.59 14.16 -8.31
CA GLN A 49 -6.56 14.76 -6.97
C GLN A 49 -5.18 15.26 -6.58
N ALA A 50 -4.11 14.52 -6.91
CA ALA A 50 -2.75 14.95 -6.70
C ALA A 50 -2.45 16.26 -7.46
N ARG A 51 -2.85 16.37 -8.73
CA ARG A 51 -2.72 17.61 -9.52
C ARG A 51 -3.46 18.78 -8.88
N ARG A 52 -4.69 18.56 -8.39
CA ARG A 52 -5.48 19.62 -7.72
C ARG A 52 -4.85 20.11 -6.41
N ALA A 53 -4.17 19.22 -5.69
CA ALA A 53 -3.51 19.56 -4.43
C ALA A 53 -2.14 20.24 -4.61
N MET A 54 -1.56 20.16 -5.82
CA MET A 54 -0.29 20.78 -6.14
C MET A 54 -0.50 22.19 -6.72
N GLY A 55 0.29 23.16 -6.25
CA GLY A 55 0.43 24.44 -6.94
C GLY A 55 1.31 24.32 -8.19
N ASP A 56 1.37 25.39 -8.99
CA ASP A 56 2.20 25.44 -10.21
C ASP A 56 3.67 25.09 -9.90
N GLY A 57 4.23 24.12 -10.65
CA GLY A 57 5.67 23.82 -10.65
C GLY A 57 6.13 22.57 -9.88
N ALA A 58 5.23 21.76 -9.30
CA ALA A 58 5.59 20.56 -8.53
C ALA A 58 5.39 19.22 -9.27
N GLU A 59 5.52 19.21 -10.60
CA GLU A 59 5.20 18.02 -11.42
C GLU A 59 6.07 16.79 -11.06
N GLU A 60 7.31 17.01 -10.61
CA GLU A 60 8.22 15.97 -10.12
C GLU A 60 7.67 15.20 -8.91
N GLN A 61 6.77 15.80 -8.12
CA GLN A 61 6.16 15.18 -6.95
C GLN A 61 4.79 14.54 -7.24
N LEU A 62 4.30 14.64 -8.48
CA LEU A 62 2.94 14.21 -8.83
C LEU A 62 2.70 12.74 -8.49
N VAL A 63 3.65 11.88 -8.83
CA VAL A 63 3.57 10.44 -8.56
C VAL A 63 3.56 10.16 -7.06
N ALA A 64 4.43 10.83 -6.30
CA ALA A 64 4.49 10.68 -4.84
C ALA A 64 3.16 11.09 -4.18
N ARG A 65 2.57 12.22 -4.62
CA ARG A 65 1.25 12.68 -4.15
C ARG A 65 0.11 11.76 -4.54
N ALA A 66 0.16 11.19 -5.75
CA ALA A 66 -0.83 10.20 -6.17
C ALA A 66 -0.74 8.93 -5.31
N LEU A 67 0.46 8.46 -4.99
CA LEU A 67 0.67 7.33 -4.08
C LEU A 67 0.15 7.62 -2.66
N GLU A 68 0.40 8.81 -2.12
CA GLU A 68 -0.18 9.24 -0.84
C GLU A 68 -1.71 9.21 -0.87
N GLU A 69 -2.32 9.64 -1.97
CA GLU A 69 -3.78 9.63 -2.13
C GLU A 69 -4.34 8.20 -2.22
N VAL A 70 -3.65 7.29 -2.93
CA VAL A 70 -3.98 5.86 -2.92
C VAL A 70 -3.95 5.32 -1.49
N GLN A 71 -2.87 5.59 -0.75
CA GLN A 71 -2.72 5.16 0.63
C GLN A 71 -3.83 5.70 1.53
N ARG A 72 -4.17 6.98 1.40
CA ARG A 72 -5.24 7.62 2.16
C ARG A 72 -6.61 6.99 1.89
N ARG A 73 -6.91 6.68 0.63
CA ARG A 73 -8.16 6.01 0.23
C ARG A 73 -8.21 4.58 0.76
N LEU A 74 -7.11 3.84 0.64
CA LEU A 74 -6.98 2.49 1.16
C LEU A 74 -7.19 2.46 2.68
N ASP A 75 -6.52 3.35 3.42
CA ASP A 75 -6.63 3.43 4.88
C ASP A 75 -8.06 3.76 5.32
N ARG A 76 -8.76 4.64 4.60
CA ARG A 76 -10.18 4.92 4.83
C ARG A 76 -11.06 3.70 4.56
N ALA A 77 -10.79 2.97 3.47
CA ALA A 77 -11.52 1.75 3.13
C ALA A 77 -11.30 0.65 4.17
N LEU A 78 -10.07 0.44 4.63
CA LEU A 78 -9.72 -0.46 5.71
C LEU A 78 -10.39 -0.07 7.03
N ALA A 79 -10.37 1.23 7.36
CA ALA A 79 -11.00 1.74 8.58
C ALA A 79 -12.51 1.51 8.56
N LYS A 80 -13.18 1.87 7.47
CA LYS A 80 -14.61 1.61 7.27
C LYS A 80 -14.91 0.11 7.31
N GLY A 81 -14.07 -0.69 6.66
CA GLY A 81 -14.29 -2.12 6.52
C GLY A 81 -14.23 -2.88 7.85
N LEU A 82 -13.35 -2.45 8.74
CA LEU A 82 -13.11 -3.12 10.03
C LEU A 82 -13.73 -2.38 11.22
N GLY A 83 -14.52 -1.32 10.97
CA GLY A 83 -15.06 -0.47 12.04
C GLY A 83 -13.97 0.18 12.90
N LEU A 84 -12.81 0.47 12.31
CA LEU A 84 -11.68 1.08 13.01
C LEU A 84 -11.78 2.60 12.95
N ASN A 85 -11.27 3.27 13.99
CA ASN A 85 -11.12 4.71 13.99
C ASN A 85 -9.76 5.08 13.36
N PRO A 86 -9.72 5.94 12.31
CA PRO A 86 -8.47 6.28 11.62
C PRO A 86 -7.35 6.84 12.51
N ILE A 87 -7.71 7.53 13.60
CA ILE A 87 -6.75 8.16 14.51
C ILE A 87 -6.34 7.18 15.60
N ARG A 88 -7.30 6.57 16.29
CA ARG A 88 -7.03 5.65 17.41
C ARG A 88 -6.33 4.37 16.96
N ASP A 89 -6.71 3.88 15.79
CA ASP A 89 -6.29 2.56 15.28
C ASP A 89 -5.26 2.69 14.13
N ALA A 90 -4.57 3.84 14.04
CA ALA A 90 -3.62 4.16 12.96
C ALA A 90 -2.53 3.07 12.79
N ALA A 91 -1.96 2.58 13.89
CA ALA A 91 -0.95 1.51 13.85
C ALA A 91 -1.51 0.19 13.27
N ARG A 92 -2.77 -0.12 13.59
CA ARG A 92 -3.46 -1.31 13.08
C ARG A 92 -3.75 -1.18 11.59
N ILE A 93 -4.18 -0.01 11.14
CA ILE A 93 -4.40 0.29 9.71
C ILE A 93 -3.09 0.18 8.94
N ALA A 94 -2.00 0.75 9.45
CA ALA A 94 -0.68 0.61 8.84
C ALA A 94 -0.24 -0.86 8.74
N GLY A 95 -0.49 -1.66 9.78
CA GLY A 95 -0.23 -3.11 9.76
C GLY A 95 -1.05 -3.86 8.72
N LEU A 96 -2.33 -3.52 8.53
CA LEU A 96 -3.19 -4.12 7.51
C LEU A 96 -2.72 -3.78 6.09
N ARG A 97 -2.34 -2.53 5.86
CA ARG A 97 -1.74 -2.11 4.58
C ARG A 97 -0.43 -2.84 4.31
N ALA A 98 0.43 -3.00 5.32
CA ALA A 98 1.65 -3.79 5.19
C ALA A 98 1.34 -5.25 4.86
N ALA A 99 0.33 -5.85 5.51
CA ALA A 99 -0.10 -7.21 5.22
C ALA A 99 -0.60 -7.36 3.77
N LEU A 100 -1.34 -6.39 3.21
CA LEU A 100 -1.72 -6.41 1.80
C LEU A 100 -0.50 -6.42 0.87
N LEU A 101 0.49 -5.58 1.14
CA LEU A 101 1.72 -5.51 0.35
C LEU A 101 2.59 -6.77 0.47
N MET A 102 2.52 -7.48 1.59
CA MET A 102 3.29 -8.70 1.84
C MET A 102 2.57 -9.98 1.36
N CYS A 103 1.23 -9.99 1.31
CA CYS A 103 0.42 -11.17 0.98
C CYS A 103 -0.09 -11.16 -0.47
N THR A 104 0.81 -10.86 -1.41
CA THR A 104 0.55 -10.58 -2.84
C THR A 104 -0.27 -11.63 -3.59
N HIS A 105 -0.22 -12.91 -3.20
CA HIS A 105 -0.85 -13.98 -3.98
C HIS A 105 -2.22 -14.44 -3.44
N GLY A 106 -2.57 -14.10 -2.21
CA GLY A 106 -3.75 -14.64 -1.55
C GLY A 106 -4.97 -13.72 -1.55
N ILE A 107 -4.76 -12.41 -1.43
CA ILE A 107 -5.81 -11.44 -1.10
C ILE A 107 -5.93 -10.45 -2.26
N SER A 108 -7.15 -10.23 -2.72
CA SER A 108 -7.46 -9.10 -3.62
C SER A 108 -7.84 -7.91 -2.76
N ALA A 109 -7.41 -6.70 -3.12
CA ALA A 109 -7.85 -5.45 -2.48
C ALA A 109 -9.07 -4.82 -3.18
N ASP A 110 -9.58 -5.43 -4.25
CA ASP A 110 -10.70 -4.88 -5.05
C ASP A 110 -11.95 -4.67 -4.18
N PHE A 111 -12.22 -5.59 -3.26
CA PHE A 111 -13.35 -5.52 -2.33
C PHE A 111 -13.32 -4.27 -1.42
N LEU A 112 -12.14 -3.69 -1.16
CA LEU A 112 -12.04 -2.48 -0.34
C LEU A 112 -12.59 -1.26 -1.09
N PHE A 113 -12.50 -1.24 -2.41
CA PHE A 113 -12.92 -0.13 -3.25
C PHE A 113 -14.35 -0.29 -3.78
N HIS A 114 -14.82 -1.52 -4.01
CA HIS A 114 -16.23 -1.80 -4.33
C HIS A 114 -17.14 -1.78 -3.10
N GLY A 115 -16.57 -1.88 -1.90
CA GLY A 115 -17.29 -1.96 -0.63
C GLY A 115 -17.42 -3.40 -0.14
N LEU A 116 -17.53 -3.57 1.18
CA LEU A 116 -17.52 -4.90 1.81
C LEU A 116 -18.71 -5.80 1.48
N GLU A 117 -19.79 -5.19 1.00
CA GLU A 117 -20.98 -5.90 0.56
C GLU A 117 -20.76 -6.59 -0.80
N ALA A 118 -19.65 -6.29 -1.48
CA ALA A 118 -19.22 -7.03 -2.65
C ALA A 118 -18.93 -8.49 -2.28
N GLU A 119 -19.23 -9.38 -3.22
CA GLU A 119 -19.12 -10.83 -3.03
C GLU A 119 -17.73 -11.24 -2.53
N GLY A 120 -17.68 -11.96 -1.40
CA GLY A 120 -16.43 -12.41 -0.78
C GLY A 120 -15.66 -11.36 0.03
N GLY A 121 -16.17 -10.12 0.17
CA GLY A 121 -15.49 -9.05 0.92
C GLY A 121 -15.20 -9.39 2.38
N THR A 122 -16.14 -10.05 3.07
CA THR A 122 -15.97 -10.50 4.46
C THR A 122 -14.88 -11.56 4.60
N ASP A 123 -14.80 -12.49 3.65
CA ASP A 123 -13.81 -13.58 3.67
C ASP A 123 -12.42 -13.04 3.37
N GLN A 124 -12.30 -12.09 2.44
CA GLN A 124 -11.04 -11.42 2.15
C GLN A 124 -10.54 -10.62 3.36
N ILE A 125 -11.43 -9.93 4.09
CA ILE A 125 -11.08 -9.28 5.37
C ILE A 125 -10.58 -10.29 6.39
N ALA A 126 -11.31 -11.39 6.59
CA ALA A 126 -10.94 -12.40 7.58
C ALA A 126 -9.54 -12.96 7.28
N ARG A 127 -9.24 -13.22 6.00
CA ARG A 127 -7.93 -13.65 5.54
C ARG A 127 -6.86 -12.59 5.77
N LEU A 128 -7.14 -11.32 5.49
CA LEU A 128 -6.22 -10.22 5.75
C LEU A 128 -5.88 -10.08 7.24
N VAL A 129 -6.89 -10.16 8.10
CA VAL A 129 -6.69 -10.13 9.56
C VAL A 129 -5.89 -11.34 10.04
N ALA A 130 -6.07 -12.51 9.43
CA ALA A 130 -5.29 -13.70 9.74
C ALA A 130 -3.80 -13.58 9.36
N CYS A 131 -3.47 -12.73 8.38
CA CYS A 131 -2.09 -12.44 7.99
C CYS A 131 -1.38 -11.47 8.93
N LEU A 132 -2.11 -10.77 9.81
CA LEU A 132 -1.47 -9.85 10.75
C LEU A 132 -0.60 -10.61 11.76
N PRO A 133 0.62 -10.11 12.05
CA PRO A 133 1.44 -10.69 13.09
C PRO A 133 0.68 -10.60 14.43
N ARG A 134 0.54 -11.75 15.08
CA ARG A 134 0.04 -11.79 16.47
C ARG A 134 1.19 -11.40 17.37
N ALA A 135 0.94 -10.47 18.29
CA ALA A 135 1.91 -10.17 19.34
C ALA A 135 2.24 -11.48 20.06
N THR A 136 3.48 -11.93 19.95
CA THR A 136 4.00 -13.01 20.77
C THR A 136 3.83 -12.54 22.22
N PRO A 137 3.10 -13.27 23.09
CA PRO A 137 3.07 -12.93 24.49
C PRO A 137 4.52 -12.87 25.00
N PRO A 138 4.84 -11.95 25.94
CA PRO A 138 6.19 -11.88 26.48
C PRO A 138 6.57 -13.27 26.98
N GLU A 139 7.70 -13.78 26.51
CA GLU A 139 8.29 -14.99 27.07
C GLU A 139 8.39 -14.80 28.58
N ALA A 140 8.12 -15.86 29.35
CA ALA A 140 8.16 -15.81 30.80
C ALA A 140 9.46 -15.10 31.25
N GLN A 141 9.35 -14.14 32.18
CA GLN A 141 10.48 -13.35 32.64
C GLN A 141 11.64 -14.29 33.01
N LEU A 142 12.70 -14.27 32.20
CA LEU A 142 13.92 -15.00 32.50
C LEU A 142 14.54 -14.35 33.74
N ALA A 143 14.66 -15.11 34.82
CA ALA A 143 15.33 -14.66 36.03
C ALA A 143 16.78 -14.31 35.70
N MET A 144 17.11 -13.02 35.72
CA MET A 144 18.48 -12.57 35.53
C MET A 144 19.25 -12.78 36.83
N PRO A 145 20.41 -13.48 36.81
CA PRO A 145 21.27 -13.55 37.98
C PRO A 145 21.78 -12.14 38.34
N PRO A 146 21.95 -11.83 39.64
CA PRO A 146 22.42 -10.52 40.07
C PRO A 146 23.77 -10.20 39.43
N GLN A 147 23.85 -9.06 38.75
CA GLN A 147 25.10 -8.56 38.17
C GLN A 147 25.77 -7.60 39.16
N ALA A 148 27.06 -7.79 39.40
CA ALA A 148 27.85 -6.84 40.17
C ALA A 148 28.10 -5.60 39.30
N LEU A 149 27.65 -4.43 39.78
CA LEU A 149 27.98 -3.15 39.16
C LEU A 149 29.28 -2.64 39.77
N GLU A 150 30.36 -2.68 39.00
CA GLU A 150 31.63 -2.08 39.40
C GLU A 150 31.67 -0.63 38.91
N PHE A 151 31.60 0.32 39.85
CA PHE A 151 31.76 1.73 39.55
C PHE A 151 33.25 2.06 39.54
N LEU A 152 33.82 2.24 38.33
CA LEU A 152 35.15 2.82 38.17
C LEU A 152 35.08 4.32 38.43
N PHE A 153 35.28 4.73 39.69
CA PHE A 153 35.53 6.12 40.01
C PHE A 153 36.94 6.51 39.54
N PHE A 154 37.03 7.08 38.34
CA PHE A 154 38.23 7.79 37.92
C PHE A 154 38.34 9.06 38.77
N LYS A 155 39.27 9.03 39.73
CA LYS A 155 39.66 10.22 40.48
C LYS A 155 40.52 11.07 39.54
N SER A 156 39.93 12.11 38.96
CA SER A 156 40.68 13.17 38.29
C SER A 156 41.64 13.80 39.29
N ALA A 157 42.92 13.85 38.92
CA ALA A 157 44.03 14.38 39.72
C ALA A 157 43.85 15.87 40.07
#